data_AF-A0A0U2YJQ3-F1
#
_entry.id   AF-A0A0U2YJQ3-F1
#
_cell.length_a   1.000
_cell.length_b   1.000
_cell.length_c   1.000
_cell.angle_alpha   90.00
_cell.angle_beta   90.00
_cell.angle_gamma   90.00
#
_symmetry.space_group_name_H-M   'P 1'
#
loop_
_entity.id
_entity.type
_entity.pdbx_description
1 polymer ?
#
loop_
_entity_poly.entity_id
_entity_poly.type
_entity_poly.pdbx_seq_one_letter_code
_entity_poly.pdbx_strand_id
1 'polypeptide(L)'
;MNAASPGVIALFQPNDFYRTADEYLEAIAEGMRPEYERIAASGVLLQIDAQDLAMGRHTMYKKRSVEDFLSLGAMHIEVLNHALRNVSPDRVSMHVCWGRADGLLFEAANPRHAHKWMVFRDIKVPPEKIVIPGVLSSTTNYIEHPLLV
;
A
#
# COMPACT_ATOMS: atom_id res chain seq x y z
N MET A 1 1.39 -7.99 12.83
CA MET A 1 1.51 -8.55 11.46
C MET A 1 0.64 -7.72 10.54
N ASN A 2 1.09 -7.43 9.32
CA ASN A 2 0.32 -6.63 8.38
C ASN A 2 -0.43 -7.51 7.37
N ALA A 3 -1.54 -6.98 6.86
CA ALA A 3 -2.31 -7.59 5.79
C ALA A 3 -2.94 -6.49 4.91
N ALA A 4 -3.11 -6.76 3.62
CA ALA A 4 -3.70 -5.82 2.68
C ALA A 4 -5.21 -5.65 2.96
N SER A 5 -5.77 -4.45 2.76
CA SER A 5 -7.23 -4.27 2.73
C SER A 5 -7.85 -4.96 1.50
N PRO A 6 -9.14 -5.34 1.54
CA PRO A 6 -9.84 -5.83 0.34
C PRO A 6 -9.79 -4.83 -0.82
N GLY A 7 -9.91 -3.54 -0.52
CA GLY A 7 -9.83 -2.46 -1.50
C GLY A 7 -8.45 -2.34 -2.15
N VAL A 8 -7.35 -2.54 -1.42
CA VAL A 8 -5.99 -2.60 -2.00
C VAL A 8 -5.83 -3.77 -2.95
N ILE A 9 -6.37 -4.94 -2.61
CA ILE A 9 -6.30 -6.11 -3.50
C ILE A 9 -7.05 -5.80 -4.79
N ALA A 10 -8.27 -5.28 -4.70
CA ALA A 10 -9.05 -4.86 -5.86
C ALA A 10 -8.41 -3.70 -6.66
N LEU A 11 -7.59 -2.87 -6.00
CA LEU A 11 -6.84 -1.80 -6.67
C LEU A 11 -5.77 -2.35 -7.63
N PHE A 12 -5.12 -3.46 -7.26
CA PHE A 12 -3.98 -4.02 -7.98
C PHE A 12 -4.30 -5.27 -8.80
N GLN A 13 -5.38 -5.97 -8.48
CA GLN A 13 -5.82 -7.18 -9.17
C GLN A 13 -7.13 -6.87 -9.92
N PRO A 14 -7.14 -6.95 -11.26
CA PRO A 14 -8.35 -6.70 -12.04
C PRO A 14 -9.40 -7.78 -11.80
N ASN A 15 -10.68 -7.39 -11.86
CA ASN A 15 -11.78 -8.32 -11.80
C ASN A 15 -12.01 -9.00 -13.17
N ASP A 16 -11.52 -10.23 -13.32
CA ASP A 16 -11.69 -11.03 -14.52
C ASP A 16 -12.82 -12.10 -14.40
N PHE A 17 -13.33 -12.35 -13.18
CA PHE A 17 -14.15 -13.53 -12.89
C PHE A 17 -15.55 -13.23 -12.32
N TYR A 18 -15.77 -12.07 -11.72
CA TYR A 18 -17.04 -11.69 -11.07
C TYR A 18 -17.82 -10.72 -11.94
N ARG A 19 -19.15 -10.73 -11.80
CA ARG A 19 -20.02 -9.94 -12.70
C ARG A 19 -20.00 -8.46 -12.37
N THR A 20 -19.83 -8.11 -11.10
CA THR A 20 -19.82 -6.72 -10.63
C THR A 20 -18.61 -6.45 -9.72
N ALA A 21 -18.26 -5.18 -9.59
CA ALA A 21 -17.19 -4.76 -8.67
C ALA A 21 -17.55 -5.06 -7.20
N ASP A 22 -18.83 -4.94 -6.84
CA ASP A 22 -19.31 -5.23 -5.48
C ASP A 22 -19.19 -6.71 -5.14
N GLU A 23 -19.59 -7.60 -6.07
CA GLU A 23 -19.45 -9.06 -5.92
C GLU A 23 -17.97 -9.45 -5.77
N TYR A 24 -17.09 -8.80 -6.54
CA TYR A 24 -15.66 -9.02 -6.43
C TYR A 24 -15.09 -8.57 -5.07
N LEU A 25 -15.46 -7.37 -4.63
CA LEU A 25 -15.01 -6.82 -3.34
C LEU A 25 -15.49 -7.66 -2.16
N GLU A 26 -16.75 -8.12 -2.20
CA GLU A 26 -17.31 -9.01 -1.18
C GLU A 26 -16.58 -10.35 -1.18
N ALA A 27 -16.28 -10.93 -2.34
CA ALA A 27 -15.54 -12.17 -2.44
C ALA A 27 -14.11 -12.05 -1.88
N ILE A 28 -13.42 -10.93 -2.15
CA ILE A 28 -12.11 -10.65 -1.52
C ILE A 28 -12.27 -10.53 -0.01
N ALA A 29 -13.27 -9.79 0.48
CA ALA A 29 -13.51 -9.63 1.91
C ALA A 29 -13.74 -10.96 2.62
N GLU A 30 -14.55 -11.85 2.05
CA GLU A 30 -14.74 -13.21 2.59
C GLU A 30 -13.47 -14.06 2.50
N GLY A 31 -12.70 -13.93 1.42
CA GLY A 31 -11.42 -14.63 1.27
C GLY A 31 -10.38 -14.20 2.30
N MET A 32 -10.35 -12.92 2.66
CA MET A 32 -9.37 -12.35 3.60
C MET A 32 -9.75 -12.54 5.06
N ARG A 33 -11.05 -12.60 5.38
CA ARG A 33 -11.52 -12.66 6.77
C ARG A 33 -10.89 -13.78 7.62
N PRO A 34 -10.77 -15.04 7.15
CA PRO A 34 -10.14 -16.10 7.94
C PRO A 34 -8.69 -15.78 8.31
N GLU A 35 -7.97 -15.06 7.46
CA GLU A 35 -6.59 -14.64 7.73
C GLU A 35 -6.58 -13.57 8.84
N TYR A 36 -7.45 -12.58 8.77
CA TYR A 36 -7.58 -11.55 9.81
C TYR A 36 -7.92 -12.16 11.17
N GLU A 37 -8.89 -13.07 11.19
CA GLU A 37 -9.29 -13.80 12.40
C GLU A 37 -8.11 -14.60 12.97
N ARG A 38 -7.35 -15.32 12.13
CA ARG A 38 -6.19 -16.10 12.57
C ARG A 38 -5.05 -15.24 13.09
N ILE A 39 -4.74 -14.13 12.42
CA ILE A 39 -3.71 -13.18 12.87
C ILE A 39 -4.10 -12.65 14.25
N ALA A 40 -5.33 -12.15 14.41
CA ALA A 40 -5.79 -11.63 15.69
C ALA A 40 -5.81 -12.71 16.79
N ALA A 41 -6.25 -13.93 16.46
CA ALA A 41 -6.30 -15.06 17.39
C ALA A 41 -4.90 -15.53 17.83
N SER A 42 -3.86 -15.30 17.02
CA SER A 42 -2.47 -15.61 17.40
C SER A 42 -1.93 -14.70 18.52
N GLY A 43 -2.66 -13.64 18.88
CA GLY A 43 -2.30 -12.69 19.94
C GLY A 43 -1.47 -11.50 19.46
N VAL A 44 -1.07 -11.46 18.18
CA VAL A 44 -0.40 -10.30 17.58
C VAL A 44 -1.41 -9.25 17.09
N LEU A 45 -1.00 -7.99 17.04
CA LEU A 45 -1.81 -6.93 16.44
C LEU A 45 -1.87 -7.08 14.92
N LEU A 46 -3.07 -6.94 14.37
CA LEU A 46 -3.33 -6.86 12.93
C LEU A 46 -3.19 -5.41 12.47
N GLN A 47 -2.29 -5.16 11.52
CA GLN A 47 -2.21 -3.88 10.81
C GLN A 47 -2.83 -4.05 9.42
N ILE A 48 -3.90 -3.32 9.12
CA ILE A 48 -4.51 -3.29 7.79
C ILE A 48 -3.84 -2.21 6.95
N ASP A 49 -3.22 -2.61 5.84
CA ASP A 49 -2.60 -1.72 4.87
C ASP A 49 -3.66 -1.30 3.82
N ALA A 50 -4.23 -0.10 3.98
CA ALA A 50 -5.36 0.43 3.20
C ALA A 50 -4.94 1.61 2.31
N GLN A 51 -4.07 1.34 1.33
CA GLN A 51 -3.58 2.34 0.37
C GLN A 51 -4.68 2.85 -0.57
N ASP A 52 -5.72 2.05 -0.79
CA ASP A 52 -6.88 2.40 -1.61
C ASP A 52 -7.59 3.68 -1.10
N LEU A 53 -7.58 3.92 0.21
CA LEU A 53 -8.24 5.06 0.86
C LEU A 53 -7.48 6.40 0.72
N ALA A 54 -6.22 6.39 0.31
CA ALA A 54 -5.44 7.63 0.13
C ALA A 54 -4.66 7.65 -1.18
N MET A 55 -3.71 6.74 -1.37
CA MET A 55 -2.96 6.58 -2.61
C MET A 55 -3.88 6.43 -3.83
N GLY A 56 -5.02 5.76 -3.68
CA GLY A 56 -6.04 5.65 -4.73
C GLY A 56 -6.45 6.99 -5.36
N ARG A 57 -6.46 8.10 -4.58
CA ARG A 57 -6.87 9.43 -5.04
C ARG A 57 -6.04 9.94 -6.22
N HIS A 58 -4.74 9.70 -6.18
CA HIS A 58 -3.80 10.24 -7.17
C HIS A 58 -3.22 9.19 -8.13
N THR A 59 -3.55 7.90 -7.93
CA THR A 59 -3.25 6.82 -8.86
C THR A 59 -4.46 6.48 -9.74
N MET A 60 -5.36 5.61 -9.27
CA MET A 60 -6.49 5.09 -10.04
C MET A 60 -7.60 6.12 -10.24
N TYR A 61 -7.91 6.92 -9.22
CA TYR A 61 -9.04 7.85 -9.23
C TYR A 61 -8.64 9.28 -9.59
N LYS A 62 -7.49 9.49 -10.24
CA LYS A 62 -6.93 10.81 -10.58
C LYS A 62 -7.92 11.71 -11.33
N LYS A 63 -8.74 11.12 -12.21
CA LYS A 63 -9.72 11.80 -13.07
C LYS A 63 -11.15 11.84 -12.52
N ARG A 64 -11.41 11.21 -11.37
CA ARG A 64 -12.74 11.22 -10.72
C ARG A 64 -12.92 12.51 -9.91
N SER A 65 -14.18 12.89 -9.65
CA SER A 65 -14.49 13.97 -8.72
C SER A 65 -14.06 13.58 -7.30
N VAL A 66 -13.96 14.58 -6.41
CA VAL A 66 -13.66 14.31 -5.00
C VAL A 66 -14.83 13.57 -4.35
N GLU A 67 -16.06 13.91 -4.73
CA GLU A 67 -17.30 13.30 -4.27
C GLU A 67 -17.38 11.81 -4.64
N ASP A 68 -17.02 11.46 -5.89
CA ASP A 68 -16.96 10.07 -6.33
C ASP A 68 -15.89 9.30 -5.55
N PHE A 69 -14.72 9.92 -5.33
CA PHE A 69 -13.64 9.30 -4.56
C PHE A 69 -14.04 9.04 -3.10
N LEU A 70 -14.70 9.99 -2.45
CA LEU A 70 -15.20 9.82 -1.09
C LEU A 70 -16.29 8.75 -1.02
N SER A 71 -17.19 8.70 -2.01
CA SER A 71 -18.21 7.66 -2.10
C SER A 71 -17.60 6.26 -2.24
N LEU A 72 -16.58 6.10 -3.08
CA LEU A 72 -15.83 4.84 -3.22
C LEU A 72 -15.07 4.48 -1.95
N GLY A 73 -14.44 5.45 -1.30
CA GLY A 73 -13.76 5.25 -0.02
C GLY A 73 -14.71 4.77 1.07
N ALA A 74 -15.92 5.32 1.15
CA ALA A 74 -16.96 4.86 2.08
C ALA A 74 -17.36 3.41 1.81
N MET A 75 -17.57 3.03 0.54
CA MET A 75 -17.86 1.65 0.15
C MET A 75 -16.73 0.69 0.57
N HIS A 76 -15.46 1.07 0.37
CA HIS A 76 -14.32 0.25 0.76
C HIS A 76 -14.21 0.10 2.28
N ILE A 77 -14.57 1.13 3.05
CA ILE A 77 -14.65 1.05 4.52
C ILE A 77 -15.71 0.02 4.94
N GLU A 78 -16.90 0.02 4.31
CA GLU A 78 -17.94 -0.97 4.61
C GLU A 78 -17.49 -2.40 4.28
N VAL A 79 -16.84 -2.61 3.13
CA VAL A 79 -16.27 -3.90 2.75
C VAL A 79 -15.18 -4.36 3.74
N LEU A 80 -14.33 -3.43 4.20
CA LEU A 80 -13.31 -3.73 5.19
C LEU A 80 -13.92 -4.09 6.55
N ASN A 81 -14.93 -3.33 7.00
CA ASN A 81 -15.67 -3.62 8.22
C ASN A 81 -16.34 -5.01 8.15
N HIS A 82 -16.92 -5.34 7.00
CA HIS A 82 -17.48 -6.67 6.74
C HIS A 82 -16.40 -7.76 6.87
N ALA A 83 -15.22 -7.55 6.30
CA ALA A 83 -14.10 -8.49 6.42
C ALA A 83 -13.57 -8.63 7.86
N LEU A 84 -13.64 -7.56 8.67
CA LEU A 84 -13.15 -7.50 10.05
C LEU A 84 -14.20 -7.85 11.11
N ARG A 85 -15.44 -8.18 10.73
CA ARG A 85 -16.60 -8.31 11.64
C ARG A 85 -16.43 -9.21 12.88
N ASN A 86 -15.47 -10.14 12.85
CA ASN A 86 -15.18 -11.07 13.95
C ASN A 86 -13.86 -10.76 14.68
N VAL A 87 -13.19 -9.66 14.33
CA VAL A 87 -11.94 -9.22 14.94
C VAL A 87 -12.23 -8.10 15.92
N SER A 88 -11.70 -8.23 17.14
CA SER A 88 -11.88 -7.20 18.16
C SER A 88 -11.19 -5.88 17.74
N PRO A 89 -11.86 -4.71 17.85
CA PRO A 89 -11.28 -3.44 17.41
C PRO A 89 -9.95 -3.05 18.10
N ASP A 90 -9.71 -3.46 19.34
CA ASP A 90 -8.44 -3.24 20.06
C ASP A 90 -7.26 -4.05 19.50
N ARG A 91 -7.53 -4.99 18.59
CA ARG A 91 -6.53 -5.83 17.91
C ARG A 91 -6.21 -5.36 16.50
N VAL A 92 -6.84 -4.29 16.03
CA VAL A 92 -6.70 -3.78 14.67
C VAL A 92 -6.16 -2.36 14.69
N SER A 93 -5.19 -2.11 13.81
CA SER A 93 -4.73 -0.77 13.45
C SER A 93 -4.80 -0.63 11.93
N MET A 94 -4.97 0.59 11.44
CA MET A 94 -5.02 0.86 10.00
C MET A 94 -3.85 1.74 9.60
N HIS A 95 -3.09 1.28 8.61
CA HIS A 95 -2.07 2.06 7.93
C HIS A 95 -2.63 2.59 6.61
N VAL A 96 -2.72 3.91 6.52
CA VAL A 96 -3.13 4.61 5.30
C VAL A 96 -1.91 5.35 4.75
N CYS A 97 -1.49 5.00 3.54
CA CYS A 97 -0.38 5.66 2.87
C CYS A 97 -0.90 6.55 1.74
N TRP A 98 -0.45 7.80 1.71
CA TRP A 98 -0.70 8.69 0.57
C TRP A 98 0.05 8.22 -0.68
N GLY A 99 1.22 7.59 -0.51
CA GLY A 99 2.12 7.27 -1.61
C GLY A 99 2.65 8.53 -2.32
N ARG A 100 3.65 8.37 -3.18
CA ARG A 100 4.06 9.43 -4.11
C ARG A 100 4.24 8.80 -5.48
N ALA A 101 3.18 8.84 -6.29
CA ALA A 101 3.14 8.25 -7.63
C ALA A 101 4.21 8.82 -8.59
N ASP A 102 4.74 10.00 -8.27
CA ASP A 102 5.78 10.68 -9.04
C ASP A 102 7.21 10.36 -8.58
N GLY A 103 7.36 9.55 -7.54
CA GLY A 103 8.66 9.12 -7.02
C GLY A 103 9.31 8.04 -7.88
N LEU A 104 10.56 8.25 -8.27
CA LEU A 104 11.45 7.23 -8.80
C LEU A 104 12.41 6.79 -7.69
N LEU A 105 12.00 5.76 -6.95
CA LEU A 105 12.86 5.17 -5.92
C LEU A 105 13.89 4.24 -6.56
N PHE A 106 15.15 4.40 -6.17
CA PHE A 106 16.21 3.48 -6.58
C PHE A 106 17.11 3.14 -5.39
N GLU A 107 17.64 1.93 -5.38
CA GLU A 107 18.56 1.46 -4.34
C GLU A 107 19.88 2.24 -4.40
N ALA A 108 20.22 2.94 -3.31
CA ALA A 108 21.47 3.70 -3.18
C ALA A 108 22.26 3.38 -1.89
N ALA A 109 21.69 2.61 -0.96
CA ALA A 109 22.27 2.39 0.37
C ALA A 109 23.44 1.38 0.38
N ASN A 110 23.31 0.25 -0.33
CA ASN A 110 24.35 -0.80 -0.29
C ASN A 110 25.59 -0.38 -1.13
N PRO A 111 26.84 -0.70 -0.71
CA PRO A 111 28.05 -0.45 -1.51
C PRO A 111 27.99 -0.93 -2.97
N ARG A 112 27.27 -2.03 -3.25
CA ARG A 112 27.04 -2.54 -4.61
C ARG A 112 26.15 -1.64 -5.47
N HIS A 113 25.38 -0.76 -4.86
CA HIS A 113 24.36 0.08 -5.51
C HIS A 113 24.59 1.58 -5.32
N ALA A 114 25.45 1.98 -4.39
CA ALA A 114 25.77 3.38 -4.11
C ALA A 114 26.16 4.16 -5.37
N HIS A 115 26.82 3.52 -6.34
CA HIS A 115 27.23 4.16 -7.59
C HIS A 115 26.08 4.44 -8.58
N LYS A 116 24.88 3.86 -8.38
CA LYS A 116 23.76 3.95 -9.32
C LYS A 116 23.20 5.36 -9.49
N TRP A 117 23.41 6.25 -8.52
CA TRP A 117 22.97 7.65 -8.64
C TRP A 117 23.60 8.34 -9.86
N MET A 118 24.79 7.90 -10.30
CA MET A 118 25.49 8.49 -11.44
C MET A 118 24.69 8.45 -12.74
N VAL A 119 23.76 7.49 -12.89
CA VAL A 119 22.89 7.42 -14.07
C VAL A 119 22.06 8.69 -14.26
N PHE A 120 21.70 9.36 -13.15
CA PHE A 120 20.92 10.59 -13.17
C PHE A 120 21.76 11.84 -13.51
N ARG A 121 23.08 11.70 -13.71
CA ARG A 121 23.91 12.78 -14.27
C ARG A 121 23.65 12.98 -15.76
N ASP A 122 23.38 11.88 -16.46
CA ASP A 122 23.29 11.86 -17.93
C ASP A 122 21.83 11.73 -18.42
N ILE A 123 20.92 11.24 -17.58
CA ILE A 123 19.50 11.11 -17.91
C ILE A 123 18.73 12.37 -17.52
N LYS A 124 17.94 12.90 -18.46
CA LYS A 124 16.92 13.90 -18.15
C LYS A 124 15.72 13.24 -17.47
N VAL A 125 15.54 13.54 -16.19
CA VAL A 125 14.34 13.16 -15.43
C VAL A 125 13.20 14.13 -15.81
N PRO A 126 11.99 13.63 -16.14
CA PRO A 126 10.86 14.50 -16.39
C PRO A 126 10.58 15.43 -15.20
N PRO A 127 10.18 16.70 -15.42
CA PRO A 127 10.05 17.70 -14.36
C PRO A 127 9.00 17.36 -13.30
N GLU A 128 8.03 16.51 -13.65
CA GLU A 128 7.02 16.00 -12.71
C GLU A 128 7.54 14.89 -11.80
N LYS A 129 8.69 14.28 -12.10
CA LYS A 129 9.24 13.14 -11.35
C LYS A 129 10.21 13.60 -10.27
N ILE A 130 10.17 12.91 -9.13
CA ILE A 130 11.08 13.12 -8.00
C ILE A 130 11.97 11.89 -7.86
N VAL A 131 13.29 12.06 -7.95
CA VAL A 131 14.24 10.97 -7.69
C VAL A 131 14.40 10.79 -6.18
N ILE A 132 14.20 9.57 -5.69
CA ILE A 132 14.26 9.24 -4.27
C ILE A 132 15.36 8.18 -4.07
N PRO A 133 16.57 8.57 -3.64
CA PRO A 133 17.60 7.61 -3.32
C PRO A 133 17.21 6.84 -2.04
N GLY A 134 17.18 5.51 -2.13
CA GLY A 134 17.02 4.64 -0.96
C GLY A 134 18.30 4.64 -0.14
N VAL A 135 18.26 5.22 1.07
CA VAL A 135 19.41 5.36 1.98
C VAL A 135 19.41 4.36 3.14
N LEU A 136 18.48 3.41 3.13
CA LEU A 136 18.42 2.30 4.09
C LEU A 136 18.47 0.99 3.34
N SER A 137 19.46 0.15 3.67
CA SER A 137 19.57 -1.18 3.09
C SER A 137 18.76 -2.18 3.91
N SER A 138 17.72 -2.78 3.30
CA SER A 138 16.89 -3.84 3.89
C SER A 138 17.53 -5.23 3.80
N THR A 139 18.68 -5.34 3.14
CA THR A 139 19.37 -6.62 2.86
C THR A 139 20.64 -6.80 3.68
N THR A 140 20.89 -5.89 4.63
CA THR A 140 22.06 -5.90 5.51
C THR A 140 21.61 -5.96 6.97
N ASN A 141 22.43 -6.57 7.83
CA ASN A 141 22.15 -6.75 9.26
C ASN A 141 22.91 -5.76 10.16
N TYR A 142 23.50 -4.72 9.59
CA TYR A 142 24.16 -3.64 10.34
C TYR A 142 23.42 -2.32 10.12
N ILE A 143 23.51 -1.44 11.12
CA ILE A 143 22.95 -0.08 11.06
C ILE A 143 24.07 0.86 10.61
N GLU A 144 23.84 1.57 9.52
CA GLU A 144 24.77 2.58 9.02
C GLU A 144 24.73 3.81 9.93
N HIS A 145 25.90 4.40 10.18
CA HIS A 145 25.98 5.64 10.95
C HIS A 145 25.26 6.76 10.17
N PRO A 146 24.49 7.65 10.81
CA PRO A 146 23.75 8.70 10.11
C PRO A 146 24.63 9.72 9.36
N LEU A 147 25.94 9.72 9.62
CA LEU A 147 26.94 10.55 8.92
C LEU A 147 27.75 9.78 7.87
N LEU A 148 27.35 8.57 7.51
CA LEU A 148 27.97 7.82 6.42
C LEU A 148 27.73 8.57 5.10
N VAL A 149 28.80 8.89 4.38
CA VAL A 149 28.83 9.60 3.09
C VAL A 149 29.46 8.73 2.02
#